data_AF-A0A960VEF9-F1
#
_entry.id   AF-A0A960VEF9-F1
#
_cell.length_a   1.000
_cell.length_b   1.000
_cell.length_c   1.000
_cell.angle_alpha   90.00
_cell.angle_beta   90.00
_cell.angle_gamma   90.00
#
_symmetry.space_group_name_H-M   'P 1'
#
loop_
_entity.id
_entity.type
_entity.pdbx_description
1 polymer ?
#
loop_
_entity_poly.entity_id
_entity_poly.type
_entity_poly.pdbx_seq_one_letter_code
_entity_poly.pdbx_strand_id
1 'polypeptide(L)' 'MSKKTIHVEEEVHEKAKILSAKTKLSIGEIIQLLIDGTSEKEILKLHEKKK' A
#
# COMPACT_ATOMS: atom_id res chain seq x y z
N MET A 1 7.45 -3.19 19.21
CA MET A 1 6.71 -2.75 18.01
C MET A 1 5.36 -2.18 18.45
N SER A 2 5.17 -0.88 18.34
CA SER A 2 3.89 -0.24 18.68
C SER A 2 2.89 -0.51 17.55
N LYS A 3 1.79 -1.19 17.86
CA LYS A 3 0.69 -1.38 16.91
C LYS A 3 -0.11 -0.08 16.85
N LYS A 4 -0.33 0.45 15.65
CA LYS A 4 -1.16 1.63 15.42
C LYS A 4 -2.41 1.17 14.66
N THR A 5 -3.58 1.50 15.20
CA THR A 5 -4.86 1.28 14.52
C THR A 5 -5.18 2.52 13.71
N ILE A 6 -5.49 2.34 12.43
CA ILE A 6 -5.89 3.41 11.51
C ILE A 6 -7.24 3.06 10.91
N HIS A 7 -8.11 4.07 10.76
CA HIS A 7 -9.34 3.93 9.98
C HIS A 7 -9.06 4.39 8.56
N VAL A 8 -9.42 3.54 7.59
CA VAL A 8 -9.34 3.83 6.17
C VAL A 8 -10.64 3.41 5.51
N GLU A 9 -10.97 4.04 4.39
CA GLU A 9 -12.12 3.62 3.59
C GLU A 9 -11.92 2.19 3.08
N GLU A 10 -13.03 1.45 2.95
CA GLU A 10 -13.02 0.05 2.52
C GLU A 10 -12.36 -0.11 1.14
N GLU A 11 -12.62 0.82 0.22
CA GLU A 11 -11.99 0.85 -1.11
C GLU A 11 -10.45 0.93 -1.02
N VAL A 12 -9.92 1.73 -0.10
CA VAL A 12 -8.46 1.88 0.10
C VAL A 12 -7.86 0.59 0.64
N HIS A 13 -8.56 -0.07 1.57
CA HIS A 13 -8.13 -1.35 2.12
C HIS A 13 -8.14 -2.47 1.05
N GLU A 14 -9.18 -2.53 0.21
CA GLU A 14 -9.24 -3.48 -0.91
C GLU A 14 -8.12 -3.23 -1.94
N LYS A 15 -7.92 -1.98 -2.35
CA LYS A 15 -6.82 -1.60 -3.26
C LYS A 15 -5.47 -2.00 -2.67
N ALA A 16 -5.25 -1.71 -1.39
CA ALA A 16 -4.01 -2.08 -0.71
C ALA A 16 -3.79 -3.61 -0.67
N LYS A 17 -4.85 -4.39 -0.50
CA LYS A 17 -4.80 -5.86 -0.56
C LYS A 17 -4.41 -6.35 -1.95
N ILE A 18 -5.00 -5.79 -3.01
CA ILE A 18 -4.67 -6.14 -4.40
C ILE A 18 -3.23 -5.75 -4.73
N LEU A 19 -2.80 -4.56 -4.35
CA LEU A 19 -1.44 -4.08 -4.55
C LEU A 19 -0.43 -4.89 -3.73
N SER A 20 -0.79 -5.33 -2.52
CA SER A 20 0.06 -6.21 -1.69
C SER A 20 0.21 -7.59 -2.32
N ALA A 21 -0.79 -8.06 -3.07
CA ALA A 21 -0.66 -9.30 -3.84
C ALA A 21 0.23 -9.13 -5.08
N LYS A 22 0.26 -7.93 -5.69
CA LYS A 22 1.06 -7.62 -6.88
C LYS A 22 2.49 -7.17 -6.57
N THR A 23 2.76 -6.74 -5.35
CA THR A 23 4.05 -6.21 -4.89
C THR A 23 4.56 -7.03 -3.70
N LYS A 24 5.83 -6.88 -3.32
CA LYS A 24 6.35 -7.47 -2.06
C LYS A 24 6.10 -6.59 -0.83
N LEU A 25 5.26 -5.57 -0.93
CA LEU A 25 4.97 -4.65 0.17
C LEU A 25 3.84 -5.19 1.04
N SER A 26 3.92 -4.91 2.34
CA SER A 26 2.82 -5.24 3.26
C SER A 26 1.63 -4.31 3.04
N ILE A 27 0.42 -4.80 3.31
CA ILE A 27 -0.81 -3.99 3.25
C ILE A 27 -0.64 -2.69 4.04
N GLY A 28 -0.04 -2.75 5.23
CA GLY A 28 0.21 -1.57 6.06
C GLY A 28 1.11 -0.53 5.38
N GLU A 29 2.17 -0.96 4.67
CA GLU A 29 3.04 -0.04 3.93
C GLU A 29 2.30 0.59 2.75
N ILE A 30 1.48 -0.19 2.06
CA ILE A 30 0.72 0.30 0.91
C ILE A 30 -0.34 1.30 1.38
N ILE A 31 -1.05 1.00 2.46
CA ILE A 31 -2.00 1.94 3.07
C ILE A 31 -1.27 3.23 3.48
N GLN A 32 -0.09 3.11 4.10
CA GLN A 32 0.72 4.28 4.45
C GLN A 32 1.04 5.13 3.21
N LEU A 33 1.47 4.50 2.12
CA LEU A 33 1.78 5.16 0.84
C LEU A 33 0.54 5.83 0.23
N LEU A 34 -0.61 5.14 0.26
CA LEU A 34 -1.88 5.68 -0.24
C LEU A 34 -2.33 6.91 0.59
N ILE A 35 -2.19 6.85 1.92
CA ILE A 35 -2.49 7.98 2.82
C ILE A 35 -1.54 9.15 2.57
N ASP A 36 -0.26 8.87 2.27
CA ASP A 36 0.74 9.88 1.92
C ASP A 36 0.48 10.54 0.55
N GLY A 37 -0.54 10.08 -0.19
CA GLY A 37 -0.89 10.59 -1.52
C GLY A 37 -0.11 9.91 -2.66
N THR A 38 0.63 8.83 -2.36
CA THR A 38 1.33 8.05 -3.39
C THR A 38 0.30 7.30 -4.24
N SER A 39 0.32 7.54 -5.54
CA SER A 39 -0.59 6.87 -6.47
C SER A 39 -0.25 5.38 -6.64
N GLU A 40 -1.26 4.55 -6.87
CA GLU A 40 -1.10 3.09 -7.08
C GLU A 40 -0.06 2.74 -8.16
N LYS A 41 0.02 3.56 -9.22
CA LYS A 41 1.00 3.43 -10.30
C LYS A 41 2.44 3.64 -9.83
N GLU A 42 2.66 4.59 -8.92
CA GLU A 42 3.99 4.83 -8.32
C GLU A 42 4.39 3.65 -7.44
N ILE A 43 3.46 3.11 -6.65
CA ILE A 43 3.69 1.94 -5.79
C ILE A 43 4.11 0.72 -6.64
N LEU A 44 3.42 0.49 -7.77
CA LEU A 44 3.77 -0.56 -8.73
C LEU A 44 5.14 -0.32 -9.39
N LYS A 45 5.45 0.92 -9.79
CA LYS A 45 6.75 1.27 -10.37
C LYS A 45 7.92 1.10 -9.39
N LEU A 46 7.72 1.47 -8.12
CA LEU A 46 8.71 1.29 -7.06
C LEU A 46 9.07 -0.18 -6.85
N HIS A 47 8.12 -1.09 -7.10
CA HIS A 47 8.40 -2.53 -7.12
C HIS A 47 9.20 -2.95 -8.35
N GLU A 48 8.81 -2.52 -9.55
CA GLU A 48 9.50 -2.89 -10.79
C GLU A 48 10.94 -2.38 -10.87
N LYS A 49 11.23 -1.20 -10.30
CA LYS A 49 12.59 -0.63 -10.28
C LYS A 49 13.59 -1.39 -9.39
N LYS A 50 13.12 -2.32 -8.56
CA LYS A 50 13.95 -3.15 -7.67
C LYS A 50 14.29 -4.54 -8.24
N LYS A 51 13.92 -4.81 -9.50
CA LYS A 51 14.22 -6.05 -10.22
C LYS A 51 15.34 -5.81 -11.23
#